data_AF-A0A8T3MN75-F1
#
_entry.id   AF-A0A8T3MN75-F1
#
_cell.length_a   1.000
_cell.length_b   1.000
_cell.length_c   1.000
_cell.angle_alpha   90.00
_cell.angle_beta   90.00
_cell.angle_gamma   90.00
#
_symmetry.space_group_name_H-M   'P 1'
#
loop_
_entity.id
_entity.type
_entity.pdbx_description
1 polymer ?
#
loop_
_entity_poly.entity_id
_entity_poly.type
_entity_poly.pdbx_seq_one_letter_code
_entity_poly.pdbx_strand_id
1 'polypeptide(L)'
;ADLLFYEGLHGAVKTDRVDVARYPDLLIGVVPVINLEWIQKIHRDKSTRGYSTEAVTDTILRRMPDYVNFISPQFTRTHINFQRVPVVDTSNPFIARFIPTLDESFLVIRFREPRGIDFPYLLSMIHDSFMSRANTLVCPGGKMDLAMQLIFTPLILRLIEQRRSALERS
;
A
#
# COMPACT_ATOMS: atom_id res chain seq x y z
N ALA A 1 19.00 17.17 5.01
CA ALA A 1 17.88 16.61 4.24
C ALA A 1 16.58 17.19 4.79
N ASP A 2 15.63 17.53 3.94
CA ASP A 2 14.35 18.11 4.38
C ASP A 2 13.39 17.05 4.93
N LEU A 3 13.49 15.82 4.45
CA LEU A 3 12.72 14.65 4.89
C LEU A 3 13.60 13.39 4.84
N LEU A 4 13.26 12.41 5.68
CA LEU A 4 13.75 11.03 5.56
C LEU A 4 12.66 10.20 4.87
N PHE A 5 13.03 9.44 3.83
CA PHE A 5 12.14 8.52 3.15
C PHE A 5 12.55 7.08 3.43
N TYR A 6 11.58 6.24 3.78
CA TYR A 6 11.76 4.80 3.98
C TYR A 6 10.73 4.04 3.15
N GLU A 7 11.22 3.05 2.41
CA GLU A 7 10.38 2.08 1.68
C GLU A 7 10.78 0.67 2.10
N GLY A 8 9.79 -0.14 2.49
CA GLY A 8 10.01 -1.51 2.90
C GLY A 8 8.85 -2.10 3.69
N LEU A 9 9.04 -3.32 4.19
CA LEU A 9 7.99 -4.11 4.84
C LEU A 9 7.79 -3.79 6.34
N HIS A 10 8.59 -2.90 6.94
CA HIS A 10 8.58 -2.67 8.40
C HIS A 10 8.49 -1.19 8.80
N GLY A 11 7.94 -0.34 7.92
CA GLY A 11 7.85 1.11 8.15
C GLY A 11 6.91 1.51 9.30
N ALA A 12 5.99 0.62 9.69
CA ALA A 12 5.06 0.84 10.79
C ALA A 12 5.04 -0.35 11.78
N VAL A 13 6.17 -1.06 11.91
CA VAL A 13 6.27 -2.22 12.80
C VAL A 13 6.17 -1.77 14.26
N LYS A 14 5.42 -2.54 15.04
CA LYS A 14 5.32 -2.40 16.48
C LYS A 14 5.26 -3.78 17.12
N THR A 15 6.18 -4.02 18.05
CA THR A 15 6.29 -5.21 18.88
C THR A 15 6.44 -4.77 20.34
N ASP A 16 6.55 -5.72 21.27
CA ASP A 16 6.81 -5.41 22.67
C ASP A 16 8.19 -4.79 22.92
N ARG A 17 9.12 -4.95 21.97
CA ARG A 17 10.50 -4.46 22.08
C ARG A 17 10.76 -3.18 21.30
N VAL A 18 10.08 -3.01 20.16
CA VAL A 18 10.34 -1.91 19.22
C VAL A 18 9.02 -1.35 18.72
N ASP A 19 8.88 -0.02 18.80
CA ASP A 19 7.80 0.73 18.18
C ASP A 19 8.41 1.68 17.15
N VAL A 20 8.39 1.29 15.88
CA VAL A 20 8.86 2.15 14.76
C VAL A 20 7.76 3.11 14.34
N ALA A 21 6.49 2.69 14.45
CA ALA A 21 5.35 3.48 13.98
C ALA A 21 5.19 4.85 14.67
N ARG A 22 5.85 5.07 15.81
CA ARG A 22 5.85 6.35 16.52
C ARG A 22 6.75 7.43 15.92
N TYR A 23 7.69 7.08 15.03
CA TYR A 23 8.67 8.03 14.49
C TYR A 23 8.21 8.77 13.22
N PRO A 24 7.56 8.11 12.24
CA PRO A 24 7.18 8.80 11.02
C PRO A 24 5.96 9.70 11.21
N ASP A 25 6.05 10.94 10.73
CA ASP A 25 4.92 11.87 10.67
C ASP A 25 3.87 11.44 9.63
N LEU A 26 4.28 10.66 8.63
CA LEU A 26 3.42 10.11 7.59
C LEU A 26 3.71 8.63 7.33
N LEU A 27 2.72 7.78 7.61
CA LEU A 27 2.76 6.34 7.34
C LEU A 27 1.81 5.98 6.20
N ILE A 28 2.35 5.41 5.14
CA ILE A 28 1.60 4.97 3.96
C ILE A 28 1.75 3.45 3.83
N GLY A 29 0.63 2.75 3.67
CA GLY A 29 0.62 1.34 3.31
C GLY A 29 0.32 1.16 1.83
N VAL A 30 1.21 0.52 1.07
CA VAL A 30 0.94 0.10 -0.31
C VAL A 30 0.94 -1.42 -0.32
N VAL A 31 -0.21 -2.02 -0.62
CA VAL A 31 -0.41 -3.46 -0.42
C VAL A 31 -1.27 -4.07 -1.53
N PRO A 32 -0.84 -5.14 -2.20
CA PRO A 32 -1.75 -5.94 -3.01
C PRO A 32 -2.68 -6.79 -2.13
N VAL A 33 -3.84 -7.20 -2.62
CA VAL A 33 -4.57 -8.30 -1.96
C VAL A 33 -3.69 -9.56 -1.90
N ILE A 34 -3.89 -10.39 -0.88
CA ILE A 34 -3.05 -11.58 -0.61
C ILE A 34 -2.90 -12.46 -1.85
N ASN A 35 -3.98 -12.69 -2.60
CA ASN A 35 -3.94 -13.51 -3.82
C ASN A 35 -2.98 -12.91 -4.87
N LEU A 36 -3.01 -11.59 -5.07
CA LEU A 36 -2.10 -10.90 -5.98
C LEU A 36 -0.65 -10.94 -5.47
N GLU A 37 -0.44 -10.81 -4.16
CA GLU A 37 0.89 -10.95 -3.55
C GLU A 37 1.49 -12.33 -3.83
N TRP A 38 0.68 -13.39 -3.68
CA TRP A 38 1.10 -14.76 -3.95
C TRP A 38 1.38 -14.99 -5.42
N ILE A 39 0.52 -14.51 -6.34
CA ILE A 39 0.77 -14.57 -7.79
C ILE A 39 2.12 -13.92 -8.11
N GLN A 40 2.36 -12.70 -7.63
CA GLN A 40 3.63 -12.00 -7.83
C GLN A 40 4.82 -12.79 -7.26
N LYS A 41 4.67 -13.39 -6.07
CA LYS A 41 5.73 -14.20 -5.45
C LYS A 41 6.04 -15.46 -6.26
N ILE A 42 5.01 -16.17 -6.72
CA ILE A 42 5.16 -17.38 -7.54
C ILE A 42 5.86 -17.05 -8.84
N HIS A 43 5.45 -15.98 -9.52
CA HIS A 43 6.07 -15.52 -10.76
C HIS A 43 7.54 -15.17 -10.57
N ARG A 44 7.89 -14.40 -9.52
CA ARG A 44 9.28 -14.06 -9.21
C ARG A 44 10.13 -15.29 -8.91
N ASP A 45 9.61 -16.26 -8.16
CA ASP A 45 10.38 -17.43 -7.77
C ASP A 45 10.55 -18.43 -8.92
N LYS A 46 9.53 -18.60 -9.78
CA LYS A 46 9.64 -19.45 -10.97
C LYS A 46 10.60 -18.88 -12.01
N SER A 47 10.52 -17.57 -12.29
CA SER A 47 11.36 -16.93 -13.32
C SER A 47 12.84 -16.83 -12.91
N THR A 48 13.11 -16.59 -11.61
CA THR A 48 14.47 -16.29 -11.15
C THR A 48 15.19 -17.51 -10.59
N ARG A 49 14.47 -18.53 -10.09
CA ARG A 49 15.05 -19.64 -9.31
C ARG A 49 14.70 -21.03 -9.83
N GLY A 50 13.83 -21.16 -10.85
CA GLY A 50 13.44 -22.45 -11.41
C GLY A 50 12.73 -23.38 -10.43
N TYR A 51 12.14 -22.84 -9.35
CA TYR A 51 11.49 -23.65 -8.32
C TYR A 51 10.21 -24.32 -8.83
N SER A 52 9.97 -25.54 -8.34
CA SER A 52 8.70 -26.22 -8.53
C SER A 52 7.57 -25.49 -7.81
N THR A 53 6.33 -25.72 -8.22
CA THR A 53 5.16 -25.08 -7.60
C THR A 53 5.06 -25.44 -6.11
N GLU A 54 5.40 -26.68 -5.75
CA GLU A 54 5.40 -27.19 -4.38
C GLU A 54 6.39 -26.44 -3.48
N ALA A 55 7.62 -26.23 -3.95
CA ALA A 55 8.64 -25.49 -3.20
C ALA A 55 8.25 -24.03 -2.94
N VAL A 56 7.51 -23.42 -3.87
CA VAL A 56 6.96 -22.07 -3.68
C VAL A 56 5.83 -22.08 -2.65
N THR A 57 4.93 -23.07 -2.70
CA THR A 57 3.84 -23.24 -1.72
C THR A 57 4.39 -23.37 -0.30
N ASP A 58 5.40 -24.22 -0.09
CA ASP A 58 6.05 -24.38 1.23
C ASP A 58 6.68 -23.06 1.72
N THR A 59 7.28 -22.30 0.81
CA THR A 59 7.86 -21.00 1.14
C THR A 59 6.79 -19.99 1.55
N ILE A 60 5.62 -19.99 0.90
CA ILE A 60 4.50 -19.12 1.28
C ILE A 60 4.00 -19.51 2.67
N LEU A 61 3.69 -20.79 2.89
CA LEU A 61 3.17 -21.30 4.17
C LEU A 61 4.11 -20.99 5.34
N ARG A 62 5.41 -21.18 5.17
CA ARG A 62 6.42 -20.88 6.20
C ARG A 62 6.46 -19.41 6.60
N ARG A 63 6.04 -18.49 5.72
CA ARG A 63 6.02 -17.04 5.98
C ARG A 63 4.68 -16.53 6.49
N MET A 64 3.62 -17.32 6.44
CA MET A 64 2.28 -16.90 6.87
C MET A 64 2.22 -16.48 8.35
N PRO A 65 2.87 -17.17 9.30
CA PRO A 65 2.90 -16.70 10.68
C PRO A 65 3.48 -15.29 10.80
N ASP A 66 4.59 -15.00 10.11
CA ASP A 66 5.21 -13.68 10.15
C ASP A 66 4.35 -12.62 9.45
N TYR A 67 3.70 -12.99 8.34
CA TYR A 67 2.80 -12.10 7.62
C TYR A 67 1.62 -11.66 8.50
N VAL A 68 1.01 -12.59 9.23
CA VAL A 68 -0.13 -12.31 10.10
C VAL A 68 0.31 -11.53 11.34
N ASN A 69 1.46 -11.87 11.94
CA ASN A 69 1.88 -11.28 13.21
C ASN A 69 2.64 -9.96 13.07
N PHE A 70 3.35 -9.74 11.95
CA PHE A 70 4.23 -8.59 11.78
C PHE A 70 3.90 -7.71 10.58
N ILE A 71 3.34 -8.24 9.48
CA ILE A 71 3.02 -7.43 8.29
C ILE A 71 1.62 -6.84 8.39
N SER A 72 0.60 -7.69 8.49
CA SER A 72 -0.81 -7.27 8.47
C SER A 72 -1.18 -6.19 9.52
N PRO A 73 -0.69 -6.27 10.79
CA PRO A 73 -1.05 -5.26 11.80
C PRO A 73 -0.52 -3.86 11.50
N GLN A 74 0.50 -3.72 10.64
CA GLN A 74 1.04 -2.41 10.25
C GLN A 74 -0.01 -1.57 9.51
N PHE A 75 -0.86 -2.19 8.69
CA PHE A 75 -1.90 -1.49 7.93
C PHE A 75 -3.04 -0.92 8.78
N THR A 76 -3.09 -1.25 10.08
CA THR A 76 -3.97 -0.61 11.06
C THR A 76 -3.39 0.72 11.57
N ARG A 77 -2.06 0.89 11.48
CA ARG A 77 -1.32 2.04 12.03
C ARG A 77 -1.10 3.14 10.99
N THR A 78 -1.03 2.77 9.72
CA THR A 78 -0.86 3.68 8.58
C THR A 78 -1.96 4.75 8.53
N HIS A 79 -1.58 5.94 8.06
CA HIS A 79 -2.49 7.06 7.84
C HIS A 79 -3.33 6.86 6.57
N ILE A 80 -2.71 6.29 5.53
CA ILE A 80 -3.38 6.02 4.25
C ILE A 80 -2.96 4.63 3.77
N ASN A 81 -3.93 3.83 3.35
CA ASN A 81 -3.68 2.54 2.69
C ASN A 81 -4.09 2.62 1.23
N PHE A 82 -3.20 2.17 0.35
CA PHE A 82 -3.39 1.94 -1.07
C PHE A 82 -3.41 0.43 -1.28
N GLN A 83 -4.60 -0.13 -1.41
CA GLN A 83 -4.78 -1.55 -1.63
C GLN A 83 -5.06 -1.83 -3.09
N ARG A 84 -4.20 -2.62 -3.75
CA ARG A 84 -4.41 -3.04 -5.13
C ARG A 84 -5.25 -4.32 -5.18
N VAL A 85 -6.38 -4.25 -5.87
CA VAL A 85 -7.39 -5.31 -5.97
C VAL A 85 -7.60 -5.66 -7.45
N PRO A 86 -7.14 -6.83 -7.93
CA PRO A 86 -7.48 -7.31 -9.27
C PRO A 86 -8.98 -7.52 -9.43
N VAL A 87 -9.50 -7.21 -10.61
CA VAL A 87 -10.88 -7.52 -11.05
C VAL A 87 -10.93 -8.68 -12.04
N VAL A 88 -9.85 -9.46 -12.09
CA VAL A 88 -9.74 -10.72 -12.82
C VAL A 88 -9.74 -11.90 -11.84
N ASP A 89 -9.94 -13.11 -12.37
CA ASP A 89 -9.94 -14.32 -11.54
C ASP A 89 -8.56 -14.56 -10.92
N THR A 90 -8.50 -14.41 -9.60
CA THR A 90 -7.34 -14.71 -8.76
C THR A 90 -7.68 -15.76 -7.70
N SER A 91 -8.75 -16.52 -7.88
CA SER A 91 -9.25 -17.51 -6.92
C SER A 91 -8.24 -18.62 -6.61
N ASN A 92 -7.48 -19.05 -7.61
CA ASN A 92 -6.35 -19.98 -7.45
C ASN A 92 -5.02 -19.33 -7.92
N PRO A 93 -4.26 -18.71 -7.00
CA PRO A 93 -3.01 -18.02 -7.35
C PRO A 93 -1.88 -18.96 -7.82
N PHE A 94 -1.96 -20.26 -7.53
CA PHE A 94 -0.90 -21.25 -7.84
C PHE A 94 -0.84 -21.64 -9.32
N ILE A 95 -1.95 -21.46 -10.03
CA ILE A 95 -2.07 -21.75 -11.47
C ILE A 95 -2.11 -20.48 -12.33
N ALA A 96 -1.96 -19.31 -11.72
CA ALA A 96 -2.03 -18.03 -12.42
C ALA A 96 -0.90 -17.91 -13.45
N ARG A 97 -1.29 -17.75 -14.73
CA ARG A 97 -0.35 -17.69 -15.85
C ARG A 97 0.34 -16.34 -16.00
N PHE A 98 -0.29 -15.28 -15.52
CA PHE A 98 0.20 -13.91 -15.61
C PHE A 98 -0.10 -13.17 -14.31
N ILE A 99 0.69 -12.14 -14.02
CA ILE A 99 0.38 -11.19 -12.96
C ILE A 99 -0.67 -10.22 -13.54
N PRO A 100 -1.83 -10.03 -12.89
CA PRO A 100 -2.78 -9.01 -13.30
C PRO A 100 -2.09 -7.66 -13.52
N THR A 101 -2.41 -6.98 -14.60
CA THR A 101 -1.93 -5.65 -14.95
C THR A 101 -2.61 -4.58 -14.10
N LEU A 102 -2.13 -3.33 -14.21
CA LEU A 102 -2.74 -2.21 -13.49
C LEU A 102 -4.17 -1.92 -13.98
N ASP A 103 -4.41 -2.06 -15.29
CA ASP A 103 -5.74 -1.84 -15.89
C ASP A 103 -6.73 -2.95 -15.53
N GLU A 104 -6.25 -4.15 -15.20
CA GLU A 104 -7.03 -5.26 -14.64
C GLU A 104 -7.25 -5.16 -13.12
N SER A 105 -6.97 -3.99 -12.52
CA SER A 105 -7.06 -3.79 -11.08
C SER A 105 -7.77 -2.48 -10.73
N PHE A 106 -8.37 -2.44 -9.56
CA PHE A 106 -8.68 -1.19 -8.84
C PHE A 106 -7.64 -0.93 -7.76
N LEU A 107 -7.54 0.35 -7.38
CA LEU A 107 -6.83 0.82 -6.22
C LEU A 107 -7.83 1.35 -5.19
N VAL A 108 -7.88 0.70 -4.03
CA VAL A 108 -8.71 1.10 -2.90
C VAL A 108 -7.87 1.95 -1.96
N ILE A 109 -8.21 3.22 -1.84
CA ILE A 109 -7.48 4.22 -1.08
C ILE A 109 -8.27 4.57 0.18
N ARG A 110 -7.85 4.06 1.32
CA ARG A 110 -8.49 4.29 2.62
C ARG A 110 -7.70 5.30 3.43
N PHE A 111 -8.38 6.35 3.87
CA PHE A 111 -7.85 7.36 4.79
C PHE A 111 -8.26 6.99 6.23
N ARG A 112 -7.29 6.94 7.15
CA ARG A 112 -7.56 6.69 8.57
C ARG A 112 -8.37 7.83 9.20
N GLU A 113 -8.01 9.06 8.86
CA GLU A 113 -8.70 10.28 9.25
C GLU A 113 -9.05 11.06 7.97
N PRO A 114 -10.33 11.05 7.52
CA PRO A 114 -10.73 11.70 6.29
C PRO A 114 -10.87 13.23 6.40
N ARG A 115 -10.74 13.81 7.61
CA ARG A 115 -10.84 15.27 7.79
C ARG A 115 -9.76 16.00 6.98
N GLY A 116 -10.19 16.99 6.19
CA GLY A 116 -9.31 17.79 5.33
C GLY A 116 -8.99 17.16 3.97
N ILE A 117 -9.54 15.97 3.66
CA ILE A 117 -9.45 15.38 2.33
C ILE A 117 -10.62 15.86 1.48
N ASP A 118 -10.31 16.49 0.35
CA ASP A 118 -11.31 16.93 -0.63
C ASP A 118 -11.64 15.79 -1.60
N PHE A 119 -12.57 14.91 -1.18
CA PHE A 119 -13.04 13.81 -2.04
C PHE A 119 -13.71 14.30 -3.34
N PRO A 120 -14.57 15.33 -3.34
CA PRO A 120 -15.10 15.89 -4.59
C PRO A 120 -14.01 16.26 -5.61
N TYR A 121 -12.94 16.92 -5.15
CA TYR A 121 -11.79 17.22 -6.01
C TYR A 121 -11.14 15.95 -6.55
N LEU A 122 -10.82 14.98 -5.68
CA LEU A 122 -10.21 13.71 -6.11
C LEU A 122 -11.09 12.95 -7.13
N LEU A 123 -12.41 12.94 -6.92
CA LEU A 123 -13.37 12.31 -7.84
C LEU A 123 -13.40 12.99 -9.20
N SER A 124 -13.33 14.33 -9.23
CA SER A 124 -13.30 15.09 -10.49
C SER A 124 -12.00 14.90 -11.27
N MET A 125 -10.86 14.79 -10.57
CA MET A 125 -9.54 14.70 -11.19
C MET A 125 -9.21 13.27 -11.63
N ILE A 126 -9.70 12.28 -10.89
CA ILE A 126 -9.45 10.86 -11.16
C ILE A 126 -10.69 10.29 -11.82
N HIS A 127 -10.74 10.36 -13.15
CA HIS A 127 -11.86 9.84 -13.93
C HIS A 127 -12.17 8.36 -13.57
N ASP A 128 -13.44 7.97 -13.59
CA ASP A 128 -13.95 6.65 -13.17
C ASP A 128 -13.66 6.26 -11.71
N SER A 129 -13.24 7.19 -10.87
CA SER A 129 -13.16 6.94 -9.43
C SER A 129 -14.54 7.09 -8.76
N PHE A 130 -14.71 6.38 -7.65
CA PHE A 130 -15.95 6.41 -6.88
C PHE A 130 -15.67 6.18 -5.39
N MET A 131 -16.63 6.54 -4.54
CA MET A 131 -16.54 6.30 -3.10
C MET A 131 -17.15 4.94 -2.75
N SER A 132 -16.37 4.07 -2.11
CA SER A 132 -16.89 2.80 -1.57
C SER A 132 -17.35 2.93 -0.11
N ARG A 133 -16.75 3.87 0.64
CA ARG A 133 -17.12 4.27 2.00
C ARG A 133 -16.81 5.76 2.19
N ALA A 134 -17.35 6.37 3.24
CA ALA A 134 -17.15 7.80 3.54
C ALA A 134 -15.66 8.22 3.66
N ASN A 135 -14.76 7.30 3.98
CA ASN A 135 -13.32 7.55 4.08
C ASN A 135 -12.49 6.76 3.06
N THR A 136 -13.13 6.20 2.02
CA THR A 136 -12.48 5.29 1.06
C THR A 136 -12.85 5.63 -0.37
N LEU A 137 -11.83 6.04 -1.12
CA LEU A 137 -11.88 6.28 -2.57
C LEU A 137 -11.44 5.01 -3.30
N VAL A 138 -12.08 4.68 -4.40
CA VAL A 138 -11.67 3.61 -5.32
C VAL A 138 -11.39 4.24 -6.68
N CYS A 139 -10.24 3.93 -7.28
CA CYS A 139 -9.90 4.41 -8.62
C CYS A 139 -9.29 3.30 -9.49
N PRO A 140 -9.35 3.42 -10.83
CA PRO A 140 -8.71 2.47 -11.73
C PRO A 140 -7.21 2.34 -11.46
N GLY A 141 -6.68 1.12 -11.49
CA GLY A 141 -5.28 0.86 -11.16
C GLY A 141 -4.29 1.54 -12.11
N GLY A 142 -4.65 1.72 -13.39
CA GLY A 142 -3.88 2.53 -14.35
C GLY A 142 -3.72 4.01 -13.97
N LYS A 143 -4.54 4.52 -13.03
CA LYS A 143 -4.49 5.90 -12.52
C LYS A 143 -3.80 6.02 -11.16
N MET A 144 -3.09 4.97 -10.72
CA MET A 144 -2.40 4.93 -9.43
C MET A 144 -1.40 6.09 -9.24
N ASP A 145 -0.58 6.37 -10.24
CA ASP A 145 0.43 7.43 -10.17
C ASP A 145 -0.22 8.81 -9.98
N LEU A 146 -1.24 9.14 -10.79
CA LEU A 146 -2.01 10.37 -10.64
C LEU A 146 -2.65 10.47 -9.25
N ALA A 147 -3.26 9.38 -8.76
CA ALA A 147 -3.87 9.37 -7.44
C ALA A 147 -2.83 9.62 -6.33
N MET A 148 -1.67 8.97 -6.40
CA MET A 148 -0.57 9.18 -5.45
C MET A 148 -0.05 10.62 -5.51
N GLN A 149 0.12 11.20 -6.69
CA GLN A 149 0.55 12.59 -6.83
C GLN A 149 -0.44 13.57 -6.20
N LEU A 150 -1.74 13.45 -6.50
CA LEU A 150 -2.78 14.33 -5.97
C LEU A 150 -2.91 14.22 -4.44
N ILE A 151 -2.68 13.03 -3.89
CA ILE A 151 -2.79 12.78 -2.44
C ILE A 151 -1.50 13.15 -1.69
N PHE A 152 -0.34 12.75 -2.19
CA PHE A 152 0.92 12.90 -1.46
C PHE A 152 1.54 14.28 -1.58
N THR A 153 1.42 14.94 -2.73
CA THR A 153 2.00 16.29 -2.92
C THR A 153 1.59 17.26 -1.81
N PRO A 154 0.29 17.48 -1.51
CA PRO A 154 -0.09 18.39 -0.44
C PRO A 154 0.36 17.92 0.95
N LEU A 155 0.42 16.61 1.20
CA LEU A 155 0.87 16.06 2.48
C LEU A 155 2.36 16.30 2.70
N ILE A 156 3.18 16.05 1.69
CA ILE A 156 4.64 16.25 1.74
C ILE A 156 4.96 17.74 1.90
N LEU A 157 4.29 18.61 1.14
CA LEU A 157 4.47 20.06 1.28
C LEU A 157 4.14 20.54 2.70
N ARG A 158 3.08 19.99 3.30
CA ARG A 158 2.70 20.31 4.69
C ARG A 158 3.77 19.88 5.70
N LEU A 159 4.41 18.72 5.52
CA LEU A 159 5.51 18.27 6.38
C LEU A 159 6.74 19.18 6.27
N ILE A 160 7.09 19.59 5.05
CA ILE A 160 8.21 20.51 4.81
C ILE A 160 7.95 21.86 5.49
N GLU A 161 6.73 22.38 5.38
CA GLU A 161 6.36 23.65 6.01
C GLU A 161 6.37 23.55 7.54
N GLN A 162 5.83 22.47 8.10
CA GLN A 162 5.88 22.21 9.54
C GLN A 162 7.32 22.17 10.08
N ARG A 163 8.23 21.54 9.34
CA ARG A 163 9.66 21.54 9.66
C ARG A 163 10.24 22.96 9.64
N ARG A 164 9.96 23.75 8.60
CA ARG A 164 10.46 25.14 8.50
C ARG A 164 10.00 25.96 9.70
N SER A 165 8.71 25.94 10.02
CA SER A 165 8.19 26.67 11.18
C SER A 165 8.70 26.16 12.53
N ALA A 166 9.14 24.89 12.62
CA ALA A 166 9.76 24.36 13.84
C ALA A 166 11.19 24.88 14.02
N LEU A 167 11.95 24.99 12.92
CA LEU A 167 13.31 25.54 12.91
C LEU A 167 13.35 27.05 13.16
N GLU A 168 12.34 27.79 12.72
CA GLU A 168 12.22 29.23 12.99
C GLU A 168 11.89 29.54 14.46
N ARG A 169 11.35 28.56 15.19
CA ARG A 169 10.97 28.68 16.61
C ARG A 169 12.02 28.16 17.58
N SER A 170 13.09 27.54 17.07
CA SER A 170 14.24 27.02 17.84
C SER A 170 15.40 28.00 17.80
#